data_AF-A0A2S8ZTD8-F1
#
_entry.id   AF-A0A2S8ZTD8-F1
#
_cell.length_a   1.000
_cell.length_b   1.000
_cell.length_c   1.000
_cell.angle_alpha   90.00
_cell.angle_beta   90.00
_cell.angle_gamma   90.00
#
_symmetry.space_group_name_H-M   'P 1'
#
loop_
_entity.id
_entity.type
_entity.pdbx_description
1 polymer ?
#
loop_
_entity_poly.entity_id
_entity_poly.type
_entity_poly.pdbx_seq_one_letter_code
_entity_poly.pdbx_strand_id
1 'polypeptide(L)'
;MKKQLLLFAFSALALTSCKDDNLEAYDMDIMKGDWKEVKREVISGKDNKTVLYSEVVTGCATKNTLFLRTDYYVSYTAYTGSGADCTPSPKTEGRYTYDADSKVIGIKLGDDSSVNYRVDVLTGKDLKLAQQSGIFDMNGDKVPDVPYVTYKR
;
A
#
# COMPACT_ATOMS: atom_id res chain seq x y z
N MET A 1 38.31 42.92 -38.63
CA MET A 1 37.56 42.52 -37.43
C MET A 1 36.15 42.13 -37.85
N LYS A 2 35.81 40.84 -37.89
CA LYS A 2 34.48 40.35 -38.29
C LYS A 2 33.68 40.00 -37.02
N LYS A 3 32.56 40.69 -36.80
CA LYS A 3 31.63 40.47 -35.69
C LYS A 3 30.92 39.12 -35.89
N GLN A 4 31.14 38.18 -34.98
CA GLN A 4 30.40 36.92 -34.91
C GLN A 4 29.09 37.19 -34.13
N LEU A 5 27.96 36.89 -34.77
CA LEU A 5 26.62 37.09 -34.25
C LEU A 5 26.31 35.93 -33.27
N LEU A 6 26.16 36.24 -31.98
CA LEU A 6 25.73 35.26 -30.97
C LEU A 6 24.24 34.95 -31.18
N LEU A 7 23.93 33.76 -31.71
CA LEU A 7 22.58 33.19 -31.65
C LEU A 7 22.36 32.58 -30.27
N PHE A 8 21.40 33.14 -29.52
CA PHE A 8 20.84 32.52 -28.35
C PHE A 8 20.03 31.29 -28.77
N ALA A 9 20.60 30.10 -28.59
CA ALA A 9 19.84 28.88 -28.62
C ALA A 9 19.06 28.79 -27.30
N PHE A 10 17.76 29.13 -27.34
CA PHE A 10 16.83 28.76 -26.28
C PHE A 10 16.64 27.25 -26.32
N SER A 11 17.48 26.55 -25.57
CA SER A 11 17.19 25.20 -25.12
C SER A 11 15.99 25.31 -24.20
N ALA A 12 14.78 25.21 -24.75
CA ALA A 12 13.64 24.72 -24.00
C ALA A 12 13.97 23.27 -23.63
N LEU A 13 14.77 23.11 -22.56
CA LEU A 13 14.88 21.85 -21.85
C LEU A 13 13.46 21.48 -21.51
N ALA A 14 13.01 20.41 -22.16
CA ALA A 14 11.77 19.75 -21.88
C ALA A 14 11.61 19.68 -20.36
N LEU A 15 10.60 20.38 -19.85
CA LEU A 15 10.01 20.10 -18.55
C LEU A 15 9.34 18.72 -18.69
N THR A 16 10.16 17.67 -18.81
CA THR A 16 9.70 16.32 -18.56
C THR A 16 9.37 16.30 -17.09
N SER A 17 8.08 16.52 -16.79
CA SER A 17 7.39 16.25 -15.55
C SER A 17 8.28 15.47 -14.57
N CYS A 18 8.98 16.18 -13.68
CA CYS A 18 9.50 15.57 -12.47
C CYS A 18 8.26 15.17 -11.69
N LYS A 19 7.78 13.92 -11.88
CA LYS A 19 7.19 13.22 -10.74
C LYS A 19 8.20 13.39 -9.62
N ASP A 20 7.75 13.73 -8.42
CA ASP A 20 8.64 13.94 -7.29
C ASP A 20 9.18 12.57 -6.85
N ASP A 21 10.10 12.02 -7.65
CA ASP A 21 10.71 10.70 -7.48
C ASP A 21 11.37 10.59 -6.08
N ASN A 22 11.69 11.74 -5.46
CA ASN A 22 12.19 11.80 -4.08
C ASN A 22 11.13 11.37 -3.06
N LEU A 23 9.86 11.77 -3.24
CA LEU A 23 8.78 11.38 -2.33
C LEU A 23 8.45 9.91 -2.47
N GLU A 24 8.42 9.37 -3.70
CA GLU A 24 8.18 7.95 -3.91
C GLU A 24 9.29 7.10 -3.29
N ALA A 25 10.56 7.43 -3.56
CA ALA A 25 11.69 6.72 -2.98
C ALA A 25 11.69 6.81 -1.43
N TYR A 26 11.36 7.98 -0.87
CA TYR A 26 11.27 8.17 0.59
C TYR A 26 10.17 7.30 1.23
N ASP A 27 8.97 7.31 0.66
CA ASP A 27 7.85 6.50 1.15
C ASP A 27 8.17 5.01 1.02
N MET A 28 8.73 4.58 -0.12
CA MET A 28 9.16 3.19 -0.32
C MET A 28 10.26 2.78 0.66
N ASP A 29 11.15 3.70 1.05
CA ASP A 29 12.17 3.46 2.07
C ASP A 29 11.56 3.25 3.47
N ILE A 30 10.52 4.01 3.82
CA ILE A 30 9.76 3.80 5.05
C ILE A 30 8.98 2.48 5.00
N MET A 31 8.35 2.19 3.86
CA MET A 31 7.46 1.05 3.63
C MET A 31 8.21 -0.28 3.54
N LYS A 32 9.49 -0.30 3.18
CA LYS A 32 10.24 -1.56 3.06
C LYS A 32 10.32 -2.31 4.38
N GLY A 33 10.39 -3.63 4.28
CA GLY A 33 10.52 -4.54 5.43
C GLY A 33 9.24 -5.31 5.73
N ASP A 34 9.25 -5.92 6.90
CA ASP A 34 8.18 -6.79 7.38
C ASP A 34 7.09 -6.01 8.11
N TRP A 35 5.84 -6.31 7.76
CA TRP A 35 4.63 -5.73 8.32
C TRP A 35 3.73 -6.84 8.86
N LYS A 36 3.42 -6.77 10.15
CA LYS A 36 2.51 -7.70 10.83
C LYS A 36 1.10 -7.14 10.83
N GLU A 37 0.15 -7.91 10.32
CA GLU A 37 -1.26 -7.53 10.37
C GLU A 37 -1.75 -7.55 11.82
N VAL A 38 -2.35 -6.45 12.28
CA VAL A 38 -2.83 -6.33 13.67
C VAL A 38 -4.33 -6.12 13.76
N LYS A 39 -4.97 -5.56 12.72
CA LYS A 39 -6.39 -5.21 12.77
C LYS A 39 -6.99 -5.11 11.38
N ARG A 40 -8.23 -5.58 11.23
CA ARG A 40 -9.11 -5.33 10.08
C ARG A 40 -10.33 -4.54 10.53
N GLU A 41 -10.75 -3.57 9.73
CA GLU A 41 -11.93 -2.75 10.00
C GLU A 41 -12.77 -2.57 8.75
N VAL A 42 -14.07 -2.36 8.90
CA VAL A 42 -14.93 -1.80 7.86
C VAL A 42 -15.46 -0.46 8.38
N ILE A 43 -15.15 0.62 7.68
CA ILE A 43 -15.54 1.98 8.06
C ILE A 43 -16.60 2.47 7.10
N SER A 44 -17.65 3.12 7.64
CA SER A 44 -18.76 3.61 6.87
C SER A 44 -18.31 4.60 5.80
N GLY A 45 -18.74 4.40 4.55
CA GLY A 45 -18.45 5.35 3.47
C GLY A 45 -19.20 6.68 3.61
N LYS A 46 -20.29 6.69 4.38
CA LYS A 46 -21.16 7.86 4.57
C LYS A 46 -20.46 9.01 5.30
N ASP A 47 -19.66 8.69 6.31
CA ASP A 47 -18.95 9.68 7.12
C ASP A 47 -17.43 9.45 7.19
N ASN A 48 -16.94 8.34 6.65
CA ASN A 48 -15.54 7.90 6.69
C ASN A 48 -14.96 7.81 8.11
N LYS A 49 -15.80 7.59 9.12
CA LYS A 49 -15.43 7.61 10.55
C LYS A 49 -16.06 6.49 11.35
N THR A 50 -17.33 6.18 11.10
CA THR A 50 -18.07 5.19 11.88
C THR A 50 -17.54 3.79 11.57
N VAL A 51 -17.01 3.10 12.58
CA VAL A 51 -16.55 1.72 12.45
C VAL A 51 -17.75 0.78 12.51
N LEU A 52 -18.02 0.09 11.41
CA LEU A 52 -19.13 -0.86 11.28
C LEU A 52 -18.71 -2.28 11.68
N TYR A 53 -17.43 -2.62 11.44
CA TYR A 53 -16.82 -3.87 11.86
C TYR A 53 -15.38 -3.63 12.29
N SER A 54 -14.93 -4.36 13.31
CA SER A 54 -13.55 -4.34 13.78
C SER A 54 -13.14 -5.72 14.27
N GLU A 55 -11.97 -6.16 13.85
CA GLU A 55 -11.38 -7.43 14.26
C GLU A 55 -9.90 -7.22 14.53
N VAL A 56 -9.48 -7.52 15.75
CA VAL A 56 -8.06 -7.62 16.10
C VAL A 56 -7.56 -8.99 15.67
N VAL A 57 -6.43 -9.04 14.97
CA VAL A 57 -5.83 -10.31 14.54
C VAL A 57 -5.39 -11.11 15.77
N THR A 58 -5.78 -12.38 15.83
CA THR A 58 -5.46 -13.28 16.95
C THR A 58 -4.93 -14.63 16.46
N GLY A 59 -4.46 -15.48 17.37
CA GLY A 59 -3.95 -16.82 17.05
C GLY A 59 -2.71 -16.79 16.16
N CYS A 60 -2.55 -17.81 15.31
CA CYS A 60 -1.39 -17.91 14.42
C CYS A 60 -1.32 -16.78 13.38
N ALA A 61 -2.47 -16.19 13.02
CA ALA A 61 -2.52 -15.08 12.07
C ALA A 61 -1.74 -13.84 12.55
N THR A 62 -1.48 -13.69 13.85
CA THR A 62 -0.59 -12.64 14.39
C THR A 62 0.85 -12.73 13.87
N LYS A 63 1.25 -13.90 13.33
CA LYS A 63 2.55 -14.12 12.72
C LYS A 63 2.56 -13.83 11.22
N ASN A 64 1.40 -13.61 10.60
CA ASN A 64 1.29 -13.28 9.17
C ASN A 64 2.17 -12.07 8.85
N THR A 65 2.83 -12.12 7.70
CA THR A 65 3.79 -11.08 7.30
C THR A 65 3.52 -10.64 5.88
N LEU A 66 3.29 -9.35 5.70
CA LEU A 66 3.44 -8.65 4.41
C LEU A 66 4.86 -8.10 4.36
N PHE A 67 5.61 -8.44 3.32
CA PHE A 67 6.97 -7.95 3.13
C PHE A 67 7.09 -7.18 1.82
N LEU A 68 7.63 -5.97 1.91
CA LEU A 68 7.76 -5.02 0.80
C LEU A 68 9.23 -4.65 0.62
N ARG A 69 9.68 -4.54 -0.64
CA ARG A 69 11.02 -4.08 -1.00
C ARG A 69 10.94 -2.85 -1.91
N THR A 70 12.00 -2.05 -1.93
CA THR A 70 12.08 -0.84 -2.76
C THR A 70 12.19 -1.11 -4.25
N ASP A 71 12.38 -2.36 -4.68
CA ASP A 71 12.38 -2.75 -6.10
C ASP A 71 11.00 -3.24 -6.57
N TYR A 72 9.93 -2.83 -5.87
CA TYR A 72 8.53 -3.18 -6.15
C TYR A 72 8.18 -4.66 -5.94
N TYR A 73 9.02 -5.40 -5.23
CA TYR A 73 8.70 -6.76 -4.82
C TYR A 73 7.80 -6.76 -3.57
N VAL A 74 6.78 -7.61 -3.58
CA VAL A 74 5.91 -7.89 -2.43
C VAL A 74 5.83 -9.39 -2.20
N SER A 75 5.67 -9.78 -0.95
CA SER A 75 5.28 -11.14 -0.61
C SER A 75 4.42 -11.18 0.63
N TYR A 76 3.65 -12.25 0.75
CA TYR A 76 2.84 -12.55 1.91
C TYR A 76 3.16 -13.95 2.42
N THR A 77 3.29 -14.10 3.74
CA THR A 77 3.44 -15.39 4.40
C THR A 77 2.38 -15.50 5.47
N ALA A 78 1.41 -16.39 5.25
CA ALA A 78 0.39 -16.73 6.23
C ALA A 78 0.90 -17.78 7.22
N TYR A 79 0.36 -17.79 8.42
CA TYR A 79 0.57 -18.83 9.42
C TYR A 79 -0.77 -19.47 9.78
N THR A 80 -0.78 -20.80 9.79
CA THR A 80 -1.96 -21.61 10.10
C THR A 80 -1.68 -22.53 11.29
N GLY A 81 -2.72 -23.16 11.82
CA GLY A 81 -2.65 -23.99 13.03
C GLY A 81 -3.20 -23.28 14.26
N SER A 82 -2.85 -23.78 15.44
CA SER A 82 -3.31 -23.25 16.73
C SER A 82 -2.27 -23.44 17.83
N GLY A 83 -2.20 -22.49 18.78
CA GLY A 83 -1.31 -22.61 19.93
C GLY A 83 0.17 -22.70 19.54
N ALA A 84 0.85 -23.75 20.00
CA ALA A 84 2.26 -24.00 19.70
C ALA A 84 2.51 -24.46 18.25
N ASP A 85 1.49 -24.99 17.57
CA ASP A 85 1.61 -25.61 16.24
C ASP A 85 1.45 -24.62 15.09
N CYS A 86 1.69 -23.33 15.34
CA CYS A 86 1.66 -22.32 14.27
C CYS A 86 2.76 -22.59 13.26
N THR A 87 2.38 -22.90 12.02
CA THR A 87 3.31 -23.19 10.92
C THR A 87 3.11 -22.22 9.75
N PRO A 88 4.19 -21.81 9.07
CA PRO A 88 4.06 -20.96 7.90
C PRO A 88 3.47 -21.76 6.73
N SER A 89 2.51 -21.17 6.06
CA SER A 89 2.08 -21.59 4.72
C SER A 89 3.15 -21.23 3.68
N PRO A 90 3.12 -21.85 2.49
CA PRO A 90 3.98 -21.44 1.38
C PRO A 90 3.89 -19.93 1.13
N LYS A 91 5.03 -19.31 0.91
CA LYS A 91 5.14 -17.88 0.65
C LYS A 91 4.50 -17.55 -0.70
N THR A 92 3.60 -16.58 -0.72
CA THR A 92 3.03 -16.04 -1.96
C THR A 92 3.81 -14.79 -2.34
N GLU A 93 4.40 -14.77 -3.52
CA GLU A 93 5.24 -13.67 -4.00
C GLU A 93 4.56 -12.90 -5.13
N GLY A 94 5.00 -11.68 -5.38
CA GLY A 94 4.47 -10.89 -6.48
C GLY A 94 5.12 -9.52 -6.61
N ARG A 95 4.35 -8.58 -7.17
CA ARG A 95 4.79 -7.22 -7.47
C ARG A 95 3.77 -6.23 -6.93
N TYR A 96 4.25 -5.05 -6.55
CA TYR A 96 3.37 -3.93 -6.25
C TYR A 96 3.69 -2.73 -7.14
N THR A 97 2.74 -1.81 -7.27
CA THR A 97 2.96 -0.45 -7.79
C THR A 97 2.74 0.53 -6.66
N TYR A 98 3.43 1.66 -6.68
CA TYR A 98 3.15 2.75 -5.75
C TYR A 98 3.15 4.07 -6.51
N ASP A 99 2.20 4.93 -6.18
CA ASP A 99 2.13 6.30 -6.70
C ASP A 99 2.07 7.26 -5.51
N ALA A 100 3.16 8.01 -5.30
CA ALA A 100 3.34 8.83 -4.12
C ALA A 100 2.42 10.07 -4.09
N ASP A 101 1.94 10.52 -5.25
CA ASP A 101 1.04 11.66 -5.37
C ASP A 101 -0.37 11.29 -4.90
N SER A 102 -0.89 10.17 -5.38
CA SER A 102 -2.21 9.64 -5.01
C SER A 102 -2.19 8.80 -3.73
N LYS A 103 -0.99 8.46 -3.22
CA LYS A 103 -0.78 7.53 -2.09
C LYS A 103 -1.48 6.20 -2.33
N VAL A 104 -1.40 5.66 -3.54
CA VAL A 104 -2.03 4.37 -3.90
C VAL A 104 -0.98 3.30 -4.08
N ILE A 105 -1.15 2.18 -3.39
CA ILE A 105 -0.39 0.95 -3.59
C ILE A 105 -1.28 -0.09 -4.28
N GLY A 106 -0.84 -0.62 -5.43
CA GLY A 106 -1.47 -1.74 -6.10
C GLY A 106 -0.70 -3.01 -5.79
N ILE A 107 -1.30 -3.99 -5.11
CA ILE A 107 -0.64 -5.24 -4.71
C ILE A 107 -1.16 -6.39 -5.56
N LYS A 108 -0.25 -7.09 -6.24
CA LYS A 108 -0.53 -8.34 -6.95
C LYS A 108 0.30 -9.47 -6.34
N LEU A 109 -0.36 -10.51 -5.85
CA LEU A 109 0.26 -11.71 -5.29
C LEU A 109 -0.10 -12.92 -6.15
N GLY A 110 0.89 -13.73 -6.52
CA GLY A 110 0.69 -14.89 -7.39
C GLY A 110 0.01 -14.54 -8.72
N ASP A 111 -0.98 -15.36 -9.09
CA ASP A 111 -1.77 -15.20 -10.32
C ASP A 111 -3.04 -14.34 -10.12
N ASP A 112 -3.24 -13.78 -8.93
CA ASP A 112 -4.41 -12.97 -8.62
C ASP A 112 -4.42 -11.63 -9.38
N SER A 113 -5.57 -10.98 -9.43
CA SER A 113 -5.67 -9.60 -9.91
C SER A 113 -5.02 -8.64 -8.92
N SER A 114 -4.55 -7.49 -9.42
CA SER A 114 -4.03 -6.43 -8.55
C SER A 114 -5.16 -5.82 -7.74
N VAL A 115 -4.97 -5.68 -6.44
CA VAL A 115 -5.87 -4.96 -5.54
C VAL A 115 -5.24 -3.62 -5.17
N ASN A 116 -5.96 -2.54 -5.38
CA ASN A 116 -5.50 -1.19 -5.06
C ASN A 116 -5.94 -0.78 -3.66
N TYR A 117 -5.01 -0.16 -2.94
CA TYR A 117 -5.23 0.39 -1.62
C TYR A 117 -4.74 1.84 -1.57
N ARG A 118 -5.51 2.71 -0.93
CA ARG A 118 -5.01 4.02 -0.48
C ARG A 118 -4.20 3.83 0.80
N VAL A 119 -3.04 4.47 0.89
CA VAL A 119 -2.18 4.48 2.07
C VAL A 119 -2.59 5.66 2.95
N ASP A 120 -3.34 5.39 4.01
CA ASP A 120 -3.85 6.43 4.92
C ASP A 120 -2.87 6.76 6.04
N VAL A 121 -2.05 5.78 6.43
CA VAL A 121 -0.98 5.95 7.41
C VAL A 121 0.25 5.23 6.88
N LEU A 122 1.37 5.94 6.83
CA LEU A 122 2.70 5.37 6.58
C LEU A 122 3.68 6.06 7.51
N THR A 123 4.15 5.32 8.51
CA THR A 123 5.20 5.76 9.42
C THR A 123 6.24 4.66 9.57
N GLY A 124 7.30 4.93 10.32
CA GLY A 124 8.27 3.91 10.66
C GLY A 124 7.78 2.82 11.61
N LYS A 125 6.48 2.74 11.94
CA LYS A 125 5.89 1.74 12.85
C LYS A 125 4.48 1.29 12.46
N ASP A 126 3.75 2.12 11.73
CA ASP A 126 2.34 1.90 11.41
C ASP A 126 2.11 2.05 9.90
N LEU A 127 1.37 1.11 9.33
CA LEU A 127 0.90 1.12 7.95
C LEU A 127 -0.61 0.85 7.97
N LYS A 128 -1.42 1.75 7.41
CA LYS A 128 -2.87 1.57 7.30
C LYS A 128 -3.30 1.70 5.84
N LEU A 129 -3.88 0.63 5.33
CA LEU A 129 -4.31 0.51 3.94
C LEU A 129 -5.84 0.50 3.86
N ALA A 130 -6.40 1.28 2.94
CA ALA A 130 -7.83 1.36 2.66
C ALA A 130 -8.11 0.76 1.27
N GLN A 131 -8.89 -0.31 1.18
CA GLN A 131 -9.16 -0.98 -0.09
C GLN A 131 -10.03 -0.12 -1.01
N GLN A 132 -9.65 -0.01 -2.29
CA GLN A 132 -10.36 0.85 -3.26
C GLN A 132 -11.34 0.10 -4.16
N SER A 133 -11.21 -1.22 -4.28
CA SER A 133 -12.05 -2.07 -5.14
C SER A 133 -12.74 -3.18 -4.35
N GLY A 134 -13.84 -3.74 -4.87
CA GLY A 134 -14.59 -4.78 -4.15
C GLY A 134 -15.25 -4.31 -2.85
N ILE A 135 -15.53 -3.00 -2.75
CA ILE A 135 -16.25 -2.41 -1.62
C ILE A 135 -17.73 -2.80 -1.64
N PHE A 136 -18.34 -2.85 -0.46
CA PHE A 136 -19.72 -3.31 -0.28
C PHE A 136 -20.44 -2.46 0.77
N ASP A 137 -21.76 -2.42 0.72
CA ASP A 137 -22.61 -1.75 1.70
C ASP A 137 -22.95 -2.75 2.81
N MET A 138 -22.31 -2.63 3.97
CA MET A 138 -22.47 -3.54 5.10
C MET A 138 -23.74 -3.23 5.91
N ASN A 139 -24.15 -1.95 5.98
CA ASN A 139 -25.22 -1.49 6.87
C ASN A 139 -26.56 -1.22 6.15
N GLY A 140 -26.58 -1.32 4.82
CA GLY A 140 -27.77 -1.15 3.97
C GLY A 140 -28.13 0.32 3.67
N ASP A 141 -27.22 1.28 3.88
CA ASP A 141 -27.49 2.71 3.68
C ASP A 141 -27.29 3.21 2.23
N LYS A 142 -26.93 2.29 1.31
CA LYS A 142 -26.64 2.50 -0.11
C LYS A 142 -25.37 3.31 -0.39
N VAL A 143 -24.51 3.52 0.60
CA VAL A 143 -23.17 4.07 0.44
C VAL A 143 -22.15 2.95 0.65
N PRO A 144 -21.26 2.67 -0.31
CA PRO A 144 -20.25 1.63 -0.13
C PRO A 144 -19.30 1.92 1.05
N ASP A 145 -19.07 0.91 1.88
CA ASP A 145 -18.16 0.99 3.02
C ASP A 145 -16.74 0.55 2.64
N VAL A 146 -15.76 1.02 3.41
CA VAL A 146 -14.34 0.85 3.06
C VAL A 146 -13.67 -0.15 4.01
N PRO A 147 -13.19 -1.29 3.50
CA PRO A 147 -12.33 -2.20 4.25
C PRO A 147 -10.95 -1.59 4.49
N TYR A 148 -10.44 -1.75 5.71
CA TYR A 148 -9.10 -1.35 6.11
C TYR A 148 -8.32 -2.53 6.67
N VAL A 149 -7.03 -2.52 6.41
CA VAL A 149 -6.05 -3.39 7.08
C VAL A 149 -4.98 -2.53 7.71
N THR A 150 -4.72 -2.77 9.00
CA THR A 150 -3.66 -2.10 9.76
C THR A 150 -2.53 -3.07 10.04
N TYR A 151 -1.32 -2.63 9.74
CA TYR A 151 -0.08 -3.36 10.02
C TYR A 151 0.83 -2.58 10.95
N LYS A 152 1.71 -3.32 11.65
CA LYS A 152 2.76 -2.78 12.50
C LYS A 152 4.09 -3.50 12.31
N ARG A 153 5.17 -2.85 12.71
CA ARG A 153 6.52 -3.42 12.78
C ARG A 153 7.19 -3.10 14.11
#